data_AF-A0A2K8PRW8-F1
#
_entry.id   AF-A0A2K8PRW8-F1
#
_cell.length_a   1.000
_cell.length_b   1.000
_cell.length_c   1.000
_cell.angle_alpha   90.00
_cell.angle_beta   90.00
_cell.angle_gamma   90.00
#
_symmetry.space_group_name_H-M   'P 1'
#
loop_
_entity.id
_entity.type
_entity.pdbx_description
1 polymer ?
#
loop_
_entity_poly.entity_id
_entity_poly.type
_entity_poly.pdbx_seq_one_letter_code
_entity_poly.pdbx_strand_id
1 'polypeptide(L)'
;MVKAGRPQGGPKGETDEANELAVFLRDLTQDFTVRELAERYKISKTSWGEYRSGTKTIHLHLLKRLVHDLVRDERARAARWALAQRLHEQATTAQQPLGPDEPNTAMEGVTAAQAAAQATAALQDAERLVHILLGVIAGLQMPSQHGTAPGADAAGLASAADQAATDLREAHHRLDQVRLVQDAVRRVRDEATAHDDPSGAADAASRADDAGRSGNDEHLPVPYTAASREASAILIVSRAALVEQYAAARLLSARAAGVHAIEPTAVQNTPRGALALTSPPRSPTAVSPPSDRSRRRRQIVMMAVAVTLAASLSAVAAVTLVRNGQHPPLEQANRPTPAPAASLPPPTLSPSPPASPTPSPSPDLIDPTSPPNPTRSTETSVTAVPDDYLGTWQGEFTKPGDKAPTLRRIEIRKGAVGAETADILTSTASSLCQSKGTLISAGTLLVLTTNPTSGIPSHLCTTNADITLRRQGDTDLTWKSEGTTATLHRTAPQNQTIPAPFIGTWRAQDGNDTTSSVRMTINQGTPGHARAEFVWDGDAHHCEGFSVLASIGDALTFSPETVTSSEPQRFCTQTPTRLVTQSQGNTLHVEWADDGGFFRSFTFHRVG
;
A
#
# COMPACT_ATOMS: atom_id res chain seq x y z
N MET A 1 42.79 -35.57 -22.89
CA MET A 1 43.38 -34.24 -23.14
C MET A 1 42.27 -33.31 -23.62
N VAL A 2 41.72 -32.49 -22.72
CA VAL A 2 40.61 -31.57 -23.04
C VAL A 2 41.17 -30.36 -23.80
N LYS A 3 40.54 -30.03 -24.94
CA LYS A 3 40.95 -28.97 -25.86
C LYS A 3 40.80 -27.62 -25.16
N ALA A 4 41.91 -26.92 -24.88
CA ALA A 4 41.89 -25.63 -24.20
C ALA A 4 41.04 -24.62 -25.00
N GLY A 5 39.90 -24.22 -24.44
CA GLY A 5 39.11 -23.11 -24.95
C GLY A 5 39.92 -21.82 -24.91
N ARG A 6 39.54 -20.83 -25.74
CA ARG A 6 40.15 -19.50 -25.74
C ARG A 6 40.13 -18.93 -24.30
N PRO A 7 41.26 -18.40 -23.78
CA PRO A 7 41.29 -17.82 -22.45
C PRO A 7 40.23 -16.72 -22.34
N GLN A 8 39.42 -16.76 -21.28
CA GLN A 8 38.46 -15.69 -21.01
C GLN A 8 39.21 -14.40 -20.71
N GLY A 9 38.70 -13.27 -21.22
CA GLY A 9 39.25 -11.95 -20.88
C GLY A 9 39.15 -11.66 -19.38
N GLY A 10 39.80 -10.58 -18.92
CA GLY A 10 39.71 -10.12 -17.53
C GLY A 10 38.26 -9.89 -17.05
N PRO A 11 38.05 -9.70 -15.74
CA PRO A 11 36.75 -9.31 -15.21
C PRO A 11 36.32 -7.95 -15.82
N LYS A 12 35.01 -7.76 -15.97
CA LYS A 12 34.30 -6.69 -16.69
C LYS A 12 33.04 -6.24 -15.93
N GLY A 13 33.01 -6.42 -14.62
CA GLY A 13 31.96 -5.88 -13.76
C GLY A 13 32.06 -4.37 -13.64
N GLU A 14 30.92 -3.75 -13.36
CA GLU A 14 30.81 -2.30 -13.20
C GLU A 14 31.43 -1.79 -11.89
N THR A 15 31.62 -2.69 -10.90
CA THR A 15 32.22 -2.39 -9.60
C THR A 15 33.35 -3.37 -9.28
N ASP A 16 34.26 -2.98 -8.37
CA ASP A 16 35.37 -3.84 -7.94
C ASP A 16 34.87 -5.07 -7.19
N GLU A 17 33.80 -4.95 -6.40
CA GLU A 17 33.17 -6.04 -5.67
C GLU A 17 32.57 -7.09 -6.63
N ALA A 18 31.96 -6.63 -7.72
CA ALA A 18 31.46 -7.52 -8.78
C ALA A 18 32.61 -8.27 -9.47
N ASN A 19 33.76 -7.61 -9.65
CA ASN A 19 34.96 -8.22 -10.20
C ASN A 19 35.58 -9.25 -9.25
N GLU A 20 35.63 -8.98 -7.94
CA GLU A 20 36.11 -9.92 -6.92
C GLU A 20 35.25 -11.18 -6.86
N LEU A 21 33.93 -11.04 -6.86
CA LEU A 21 33.00 -12.17 -6.92
C LEU A 21 33.19 -13.00 -8.20
N ALA A 22 33.44 -12.34 -9.34
CA ALA A 22 33.69 -13.01 -10.60
C ALA A 22 35.02 -13.80 -10.60
N VAL A 23 36.07 -13.27 -9.98
CA VAL A 23 37.35 -13.96 -9.79
C VAL A 23 37.14 -15.19 -8.90
N PHE A 24 36.45 -15.04 -7.76
CA PHE A 24 36.10 -16.18 -6.91
C PHE A 24 35.34 -17.27 -7.69
N LEU A 25 34.39 -16.87 -8.53
CA LEU A 25 33.62 -17.80 -9.35
C LEU A 25 34.48 -18.50 -10.41
N ARG A 26 35.44 -17.80 -11.02
CA ARG A 26 36.40 -18.40 -11.98
C ARG A 26 37.26 -19.45 -11.31
N ASP A 27 37.79 -19.16 -10.13
CA ASP A 27 38.62 -20.09 -9.36
C ASP A 27 37.83 -21.32 -8.94
N LEU A 28 36.59 -21.12 -8.46
CA LEU A 28 35.70 -22.21 -8.09
C LEU A 28 35.35 -23.12 -9.29
N THR A 29 35.30 -22.56 -10.50
CA THR A 29 34.87 -23.25 -11.73
C THR A 29 36.01 -23.46 -12.74
N GLN A 30 37.27 -23.42 -12.30
CA GLN A 30 38.44 -23.46 -13.19
C GLN A 30 38.51 -24.73 -14.04
N ASP A 31 38.02 -25.86 -13.51
CA ASP A 31 38.04 -27.16 -14.18
C ASP A 31 36.86 -27.38 -15.15
N PHE A 32 35.99 -26.38 -15.31
CA PHE A 32 34.80 -26.48 -16.16
C PHE A 32 34.77 -25.39 -17.23
N THR A 33 34.45 -25.80 -18.45
CA THR A 33 34.10 -24.88 -19.52
C THR A 33 32.71 -24.29 -19.30
N VAL A 34 32.46 -23.10 -19.86
CA VAL A 34 31.11 -22.47 -19.84
C VAL A 34 30.04 -23.40 -20.42
N ARG A 35 30.38 -24.22 -21.41
CA ARG A 35 29.44 -25.20 -22.00
C ARG A 35 29.07 -26.30 -21.01
N GLU A 36 30.05 -26.83 -20.28
CA GLU A 36 29.80 -27.87 -19.26
C GLU A 36 29.02 -27.31 -18.08
N LEU A 37 29.34 -26.09 -17.63
CA LEU A 37 28.56 -25.40 -16.59
C LEU A 37 27.11 -25.18 -17.03
N ALA A 38 26.91 -24.74 -18.27
CA ALA A 38 25.59 -24.54 -18.84
C ALA A 38 24.77 -25.84 -18.90
N GLU A 39 25.41 -26.93 -19.31
CA GLU A 39 24.77 -28.25 -19.41
C GLU A 39 24.48 -28.86 -18.05
N ARG A 40 25.40 -28.71 -17.08
CA ARG A 40 25.29 -29.29 -15.73
C ARG A 40 24.27 -28.56 -14.87
N TYR A 41 24.27 -27.23 -14.90
CA TYR A 41 23.39 -26.40 -14.05
C TYR A 41 22.15 -25.88 -14.80
N LYS A 42 21.95 -26.28 -16.06
CA LYS A 42 20.81 -25.89 -16.91
C LYS A 42 20.63 -24.38 -17.08
N ILE A 43 21.74 -23.64 -17.07
CA ILE A 43 21.77 -22.19 -17.26
C ILE A 43 22.40 -21.86 -18.62
N SER A 44 21.98 -20.77 -19.24
CA SER A 44 22.51 -20.40 -20.57
C SER A 44 24.03 -20.17 -20.55
N LYS A 45 24.70 -20.46 -21.68
CA LYS A 45 26.14 -20.17 -21.85
C LYS A 45 26.44 -18.68 -21.69
N THR A 46 25.53 -17.82 -22.13
CA THR A 46 25.65 -16.37 -22.03
C THR A 46 25.70 -15.94 -20.57
N SER A 47 24.75 -16.41 -19.76
CA SER A 47 24.70 -16.08 -18.32
C SER A 47 25.95 -16.55 -17.57
N TRP A 48 26.45 -17.75 -17.87
CA TRP A 48 27.74 -18.21 -17.30
C TRP A 48 28.93 -17.36 -17.73
N GLY A 49 28.91 -16.85 -18.97
CA GLY A 49 29.88 -15.88 -19.45
C GLY A 49 29.83 -14.58 -18.64
N GLU A 50 28.63 -14.06 -18.41
CA GLU A 50 28.37 -12.81 -17.66
C GLU A 50 28.70 -12.93 -16.18
N TYR A 51 28.35 -14.05 -15.54
CA TYR A 51 28.69 -14.33 -14.15
C TYR A 51 30.21 -14.42 -13.96
N ARG A 52 30.89 -15.16 -14.84
CA ARG A 52 32.36 -15.27 -14.80
C ARG A 52 33.04 -13.98 -15.23
N SER A 53 32.41 -13.09 -15.98
CA SER A 53 32.97 -11.76 -16.25
C SER A 53 32.67 -10.75 -15.16
N GLY A 54 31.73 -11.00 -14.26
CA GLY A 54 31.28 -9.99 -13.28
C GLY A 54 30.34 -8.95 -13.88
N THR A 55 29.99 -9.07 -15.16
CA THR A 55 29.00 -8.21 -15.83
C THR A 55 27.60 -8.43 -15.23
N LYS A 56 27.36 -9.60 -14.66
CA LYS A 56 26.14 -9.92 -13.92
C LYS A 56 26.51 -10.57 -12.59
N THR A 57 25.84 -10.19 -11.51
CA THR A 57 25.97 -10.88 -10.21
C THR A 57 25.31 -12.26 -10.29
N ILE A 58 26.05 -13.30 -9.91
CA ILE A 58 25.53 -14.66 -9.84
C ILE A 58 24.51 -14.77 -8.70
N HIS A 59 23.38 -15.46 -8.93
CA HIS A 59 22.39 -15.64 -7.88
C HIS A 59 22.94 -16.44 -6.69
N LEU A 60 22.64 -16.00 -5.46
CA LEU A 60 23.16 -16.60 -4.23
C LEU A 60 22.89 -18.11 -4.10
N HIS A 61 21.71 -18.58 -4.51
CA HIS A 61 21.36 -20.01 -4.46
C HIS A 61 22.24 -20.85 -5.40
N LEU A 62 22.53 -20.33 -6.60
CA LEU A 62 23.40 -21.00 -7.56
C LEU A 62 24.85 -21.02 -7.07
N LEU A 63 25.30 -19.92 -6.45
CA LEU A 63 26.62 -19.84 -5.82
C LEU A 63 26.76 -20.86 -4.68
N LYS A 64 25.72 -21.04 -3.86
CA LYS A 64 25.66 -22.06 -2.81
C LYS A 64 25.80 -23.46 -3.39
N ARG A 65 25.03 -23.75 -4.43
CA ARG A 65 25.05 -25.05 -5.12
C ARG A 65 26.42 -25.34 -5.73
N LEU A 66 27.06 -24.36 -6.36
CA LEU A 66 28.43 -24.50 -6.88
C LEU A 66 29.43 -24.85 -5.79
N VAL A 67 29.42 -24.10 -4.67
CA VAL A 67 30.33 -24.37 -3.55
C VAL A 67 30.09 -25.77 -3.00
N HIS A 68 28.82 -26.19 -2.89
CA HIS A 68 28.46 -27.52 -2.42
C HIS A 68 28.94 -28.63 -3.36
N ASP A 69 28.69 -28.49 -4.67
CA ASP A 69 28.97 -29.52 -5.67
C ASP A 69 30.46 -29.65 -6.01
N LEU A 70 31.22 -28.55 -5.89
CA LEU A 70 32.62 -28.49 -6.33
C LEU A 70 33.61 -28.61 -5.16
N VAL A 71 33.19 -28.35 -3.93
CA VAL A 71 34.05 -28.47 -2.74
C VAL A 71 33.72 -29.75 -1.96
N ARG A 72 34.59 -30.76 -2.12
CA ARG A 72 34.40 -32.08 -1.52
C ARG A 72 34.51 -32.07 -0.01
N ASP A 73 35.49 -31.37 0.54
CA ASP A 73 35.72 -31.31 1.99
C ASP A 73 34.71 -30.39 2.69
N GLU A 74 34.12 -30.86 3.78
CA GLU A 74 33.03 -30.17 4.48
C GLU A 74 33.49 -28.87 5.17
N ARG A 75 34.68 -28.87 5.78
CA ARG A 75 35.23 -27.68 6.42
C ARG A 75 35.62 -26.63 5.39
N ALA A 76 36.28 -27.04 4.30
CA ALA A 76 36.59 -26.17 3.18
C ALA A 76 35.33 -25.63 2.51
N ARG A 77 34.26 -26.44 2.43
CA ARG A 77 32.96 -26.03 1.89
C ARG A 77 32.33 -24.94 2.76
N ALA A 78 32.30 -25.11 4.08
CA ALA A 78 31.79 -24.10 5.01
C ALA A 78 32.57 -22.78 4.91
N ALA A 79 33.91 -22.86 4.89
CA ALA A 79 34.76 -21.67 4.75
C ALA A 79 34.58 -20.96 3.40
N ARG A 80 34.53 -21.72 2.29
CA ARG A 80 34.28 -21.14 0.96
C ARG A 80 32.88 -20.58 0.83
N TRP A 81 31.88 -21.18 1.47
CA TRP A 81 30.52 -20.65 1.47
C TRP A 81 30.42 -19.33 2.21
N ALA A 82 31.05 -19.21 3.39
CA ALA A 82 31.10 -17.95 4.13
C ALA A 82 31.78 -16.82 3.34
N LEU A 83 32.86 -17.14 2.62
CA LEU A 83 33.52 -16.18 1.72
C LEU A 83 32.60 -15.79 0.55
N ALA A 84 31.95 -16.76 -0.08
CA ALA A 84 31.04 -16.55 -1.20
C ALA A 84 29.85 -15.65 -0.82
N GLN A 85 29.26 -15.85 0.37
CA GLN A 85 28.17 -15.01 0.87
C GLN A 85 28.60 -13.56 1.04
N ARG A 86 29.77 -13.33 1.64
CA ARG A 86 30.32 -12.00 1.85
C ARG A 86 30.55 -11.25 0.54
N LEU A 87 31.21 -11.90 -0.42
CA LEU A 87 31.48 -11.32 -1.75
C LEU A 87 30.18 -11.02 -2.52
N HIS A 88 29.18 -11.90 -2.41
CA HIS A 88 27.87 -11.68 -3.03
C HIS A 88 27.13 -10.48 -2.42
N GLU A 89 27.13 -10.35 -1.09
CA GLU A 89 26.54 -9.22 -0.38
C GLU A 89 27.20 -7.89 -0.76
N GLN A 90 28.53 -7.86 -0.81
CA GLN A 90 29.30 -6.70 -1.25
C GLN A 90 28.96 -6.32 -2.70
N ALA A 91 28.97 -7.28 -3.63
CA ALA A 91 28.65 -7.03 -5.04
C ALA A 91 27.20 -6.56 -5.24
N THR A 92 26.24 -7.08 -4.48
CA THR A 92 24.83 -6.68 -4.56
C THR A 92 24.61 -5.28 -4.02
N THR A 93 25.28 -4.94 -2.91
CA THR A 93 25.22 -3.60 -2.30
C THR A 93 25.81 -2.55 -3.23
N ALA A 94 26.95 -2.85 -3.88
CA ALA A 94 27.59 -1.96 -4.84
C ALA A 94 26.76 -1.71 -6.12
N GLN A 95 25.84 -2.61 -6.47
CA GLN A 95 24.96 -2.50 -7.65
C GLN A 95 23.66 -1.74 -7.40
N GLN A 96 23.31 -1.44 -6.14
CA GLN A 96 22.13 -0.64 -5.86
C GLN A 96 22.41 0.82 -6.27
N PRO A 97 21.61 1.41 -7.19
CA PRO A 97 21.79 2.79 -7.57
C PRO A 97 21.55 3.67 -6.34
N LEU A 98 22.61 4.35 -5.91
CA LEU A 98 22.50 5.42 -4.93
C LEU A 98 21.52 6.46 -5.50
N GLY A 99 20.45 6.74 -4.76
CA GLY A 99 19.50 7.79 -5.13
C GLY A 99 20.22 9.14 -5.31
N PRO A 100 19.66 10.06 -6.11
CA PRO A 100 20.33 11.32 -6.42
C PRO A 100 20.53 12.16 -5.15
N ASP A 101 21.80 12.49 -4.90
CA ASP A 101 22.32 13.53 -4.01
C ASP A 101 21.97 13.46 -2.51
N GLU A 102 22.41 12.40 -1.81
CA GLU A 102 22.88 12.59 -0.42
C GLU A 102 24.37 12.24 -0.29
N PRO A 103 25.18 13.08 0.36
CA PRO A 103 26.61 12.85 0.53
C PRO A 103 26.85 11.56 1.32
N ASN A 104 27.73 10.75 0.75
CA ASN A 104 28.15 9.40 1.11
C ASN A 104 28.51 9.23 2.61
N THR A 105 27.51 9.15 3.48
CA THR A 105 27.64 8.98 4.94
C THR A 105 27.15 7.60 5.42
N ALA A 106 26.61 6.77 4.54
CA ALA A 106 26.06 5.45 4.90
C ALA A 106 27.12 4.39 5.27
N MET A 107 28.41 4.68 5.08
CA MET A 107 29.52 3.81 5.51
C MET A 107 30.23 4.29 6.78
N GLU A 108 29.97 5.53 7.23
CA GLU A 108 30.39 5.96 8.56
C GLU A 108 29.33 5.48 9.56
N GLY A 109 29.71 4.60 10.47
CA GLY A 109 28.83 4.19 11.57
C GLY A 109 28.31 5.42 12.32
N VAL A 110 27.02 5.42 12.64
CA VAL A 110 26.41 6.51 13.42
C VAL A 110 27.06 6.55 14.80
N THR A 111 27.53 7.72 15.24
CA THR A 111 28.14 7.87 16.58
C THR A 111 27.08 7.68 17.68
N ALA A 112 27.50 7.41 18.92
CA ALA A 112 26.59 7.29 20.07
C ALA A 112 25.70 8.53 20.26
N ALA A 113 26.30 9.71 20.19
CA ALA A 113 25.58 10.97 20.24
C ALA A 113 24.54 11.09 19.10
N GLN A 114 24.90 10.71 17.87
CA GLN A 114 23.98 10.76 16.73
C GLN A 114 22.84 9.73 16.86
N ALA A 115 23.13 8.51 17.29
CA ALA A 115 22.12 7.47 17.52
C ALA A 115 21.15 7.88 18.63
N ALA A 116 21.67 8.43 19.74
CA ALA A 116 20.85 8.96 20.84
C ALA A 116 19.97 10.13 20.38
N ALA A 117 20.50 11.05 19.57
CA ALA A 117 19.74 12.17 19.02
C ALA A 117 18.62 11.70 18.07
N GLN A 118 18.93 10.77 17.16
CA GLN A 118 17.95 10.19 16.23
C GLN A 118 16.86 9.40 16.97
N ALA A 119 17.25 8.60 17.96
CA ALA A 119 16.30 7.87 18.80
C ALA A 119 15.39 8.80 19.61
N THR A 120 15.94 9.91 20.12
CA THR A 120 15.15 10.94 20.82
C THR A 120 14.12 11.60 19.89
N ALA A 121 14.50 11.94 18.66
CA ALA A 121 13.56 12.49 17.68
C ALA A 121 12.44 11.48 17.33
N ALA A 122 12.79 10.21 17.11
CA ALA A 122 11.80 9.17 16.83
C ALA A 122 10.85 8.91 18.02
N LEU A 123 11.33 9.01 19.27
CA LEU A 123 10.47 8.94 20.46
C LEU A 123 9.47 10.10 20.52
N GLN A 124 9.88 11.32 20.17
CA GLN A 124 8.99 12.49 20.11
C GLN A 124 7.89 12.31 19.05
N ASP A 125 8.25 11.80 17.87
CA ASP A 125 7.29 11.50 16.80
C ASP A 125 6.28 10.43 17.24
N ALA A 126 6.76 9.37 17.90
CA ALA A 126 5.92 8.32 18.44
C ALA A 126 4.98 8.83 19.56
N GLU A 127 5.47 9.68 20.46
CA GLU A 127 4.65 10.31 21.51
C GLU A 127 3.52 11.16 20.91
N ARG A 128 3.81 11.95 19.88
CA ARG A 128 2.79 12.72 19.17
C ARG A 128 1.72 11.82 18.57
N LEU A 129 2.12 10.69 18.00
CA LEU A 129 1.20 9.73 17.40
C LEU A 129 0.34 9.01 18.45
N VAL A 130 0.91 8.64 19.60
CA VAL A 130 0.15 8.12 20.75
C VAL A 130 -0.93 9.11 21.17
N HIS A 131 -0.63 10.41 21.26
CA HIS A 131 -1.63 11.42 21.59
C HIS A 131 -2.77 11.50 20.57
N ILE A 132 -2.46 11.43 19.27
CA ILE A 132 -3.47 11.41 18.20
C ILE A 132 -4.38 10.19 18.36
N LEU A 133 -3.80 8.99 18.53
CA LEU A 133 -4.56 7.75 18.65
C LEU A 133 -5.43 7.72 19.91
N LEU A 134 -4.92 8.22 21.05
CA LEU A 134 -5.72 8.37 22.26
C LEU A 134 -6.88 9.35 22.07
N GLY A 135 -6.67 10.44 21.32
CA GLY A 135 -7.75 11.38 20.96
C GLY A 135 -8.83 10.72 20.10
N VAL A 136 -8.45 9.88 19.13
CA VAL A 136 -9.39 9.10 18.30
C VAL A 136 -10.16 8.10 19.14
N ILE A 137 -9.47 7.32 19.99
CA ILE A 137 -10.09 6.34 20.90
C ILE A 137 -11.10 7.04 21.81
N ALA A 138 -10.73 8.16 22.42
CA ALA A 138 -11.63 8.94 23.28
C ALA A 138 -12.85 9.46 22.50
N GLY A 139 -12.65 9.95 21.28
CA GLY A 139 -13.75 10.39 20.41
C GLY A 139 -14.72 9.27 20.06
N LEU A 140 -14.20 8.08 19.73
CA LEU A 140 -15.00 6.90 19.41
C LEU A 140 -15.71 6.28 20.63
N GLN A 141 -15.15 6.45 21.84
CA GLN A 141 -15.74 5.95 23.09
C GLN A 141 -16.78 6.90 23.70
N MET A 142 -16.74 8.20 23.37
CA MET A 142 -17.74 9.15 23.83
C MET A 142 -19.10 8.75 23.26
N PRO A 143 -20.06 8.31 24.09
CA PRO A 143 -21.39 7.98 23.62
C PRO A 143 -21.96 9.21 22.93
N SER A 144 -22.56 9.04 21.76
CA SER A 144 -23.27 10.11 21.06
C SER A 144 -24.42 10.63 21.93
N GLN A 145 -24.11 11.54 22.87
CA GLN A 145 -25.10 12.25 23.69
C GLN A 145 -25.87 13.29 22.86
N HIS A 146 -25.62 13.37 21.55
CA HIS A 146 -26.42 14.16 20.64
C HIS A 146 -27.73 13.43 20.41
N GLY A 147 -28.77 13.97 21.04
CA GLY A 147 -30.10 13.40 21.16
C GLY A 147 -30.63 12.86 19.84
N THR A 148 -31.21 11.66 19.94
CA THR A 148 -31.93 10.96 18.88
C THR A 148 -32.87 11.94 18.19
N ALA A 149 -32.49 12.41 17.01
CA ALA A 149 -33.41 13.16 16.17
C ALA A 149 -34.58 12.22 15.84
N PRO A 150 -35.83 12.61 16.11
CA PRO A 150 -36.99 11.76 15.83
C PRO A 150 -37.10 11.60 14.31
N GLY A 151 -36.71 10.42 13.80
CA GLY A 151 -36.75 10.09 12.38
C GLY A 151 -35.53 9.36 11.82
N ALA A 152 -34.47 9.10 12.61
CA ALA A 152 -33.35 8.29 12.15
C ALA A 152 -33.73 6.79 12.09
N ASP A 153 -33.58 6.18 10.91
CA ASP A 153 -33.83 4.76 10.69
C ASP A 153 -32.97 3.89 11.61
N ALA A 154 -33.59 2.95 12.33
CA ALA A 154 -32.92 2.05 13.27
C ALA A 154 -31.77 1.25 12.64
N ALA A 155 -31.84 0.98 11.33
CA ALA A 155 -30.79 0.27 10.59
C ALA A 155 -29.51 1.10 10.41
N GLY A 156 -29.62 2.42 10.22
CA GLY A 156 -28.45 3.31 10.08
C GLY A 156 -27.68 3.46 11.38
N LEU A 157 -28.40 3.51 12.51
CA LEU A 157 -27.81 3.58 13.85
C LEU A 157 -27.03 2.30 14.21
N ALA A 158 -27.54 1.12 13.83
CA ALA A 158 -26.84 -0.14 14.04
C ALA A 158 -25.54 -0.22 13.22
N SER A 159 -25.59 0.16 11.95
CA SER A 159 -24.40 0.17 11.08
C SER A 159 -23.33 1.16 11.55
N ALA A 160 -23.74 2.33 12.05
CA ALA A 160 -22.80 3.33 12.59
C ALA A 160 -22.12 2.83 13.88
N ALA A 161 -22.86 2.14 14.75
CA ALA A 161 -22.32 1.54 15.95
C ALA A 161 -21.30 0.42 15.64
N ASP A 162 -21.59 -0.45 14.67
CA ASP A 162 -20.68 -1.51 14.22
C ASP A 162 -19.40 -0.95 13.59
N GLN A 163 -19.53 0.13 12.80
CA GLN A 163 -18.38 0.84 12.22
C GLN A 163 -17.52 1.49 13.30
N ALA A 164 -18.12 2.18 14.28
CA ALA A 164 -17.41 2.78 15.40
C ALA A 164 -16.67 1.71 16.25
N ALA A 165 -17.30 0.55 16.49
CA ALA A 165 -16.66 -0.57 17.19
C ALA A 165 -15.47 -1.16 16.40
N THR A 166 -15.55 -1.15 15.07
CA THR A 166 -14.45 -1.59 14.20
C THR A 166 -13.31 -0.59 14.18
N ASP A 167 -13.59 0.70 14.04
CA ASP A 167 -12.60 1.77 14.11
C ASP A 167 -11.92 1.83 15.48
N LEU A 168 -12.66 1.56 16.56
CA LEU A 168 -12.11 1.50 17.91
C LEU A 168 -11.13 0.34 18.07
N ARG A 169 -11.41 -0.84 17.52
CA ARG A 169 -10.49 -1.99 17.55
C ARG A 169 -9.21 -1.69 16.76
N GLU A 170 -9.34 -1.09 15.59
CA GLU A 170 -8.20 -0.70 14.76
C GLU A 170 -7.33 0.34 15.49
N ALA A 171 -7.93 1.36 16.10
CA ALA A 171 -7.20 2.39 16.84
C ALA A 171 -6.39 1.81 18.03
N HIS A 172 -6.95 0.83 18.76
CA HIS A 172 -6.21 0.11 19.81
C HIS A 172 -5.04 -0.70 19.25
N HIS A 173 -5.25 -1.44 18.16
CA HIS A 173 -4.19 -2.23 17.53
C HIS A 173 -3.01 -1.35 17.10
N ARG A 174 -3.29 -0.19 16.51
CA ARG A 174 -2.28 0.79 16.09
C ARG A 174 -1.54 1.40 17.29
N LEU A 175 -2.25 1.69 18.38
CA LEU A 175 -1.63 2.17 19.61
C LEU A 175 -0.61 1.15 20.16
N ASP A 176 -0.93 -0.14 20.14
CA ASP A 176 -0.03 -1.19 20.57
C ASP A 176 1.20 -1.31 19.65
N GLN A 177 1.03 -1.18 18.33
CA GLN A 177 2.15 -1.15 17.37
C GLN A 177 3.09 0.04 17.61
N VAL A 178 2.56 1.24 17.86
CA VAL A 178 3.38 2.43 18.16
C VAL A 178 4.15 2.25 19.47
N ARG A 179 3.56 1.61 20.48
CA ARG A 179 4.25 1.28 21.74
C ARG A 179 5.42 0.31 21.54
N LEU A 180 5.25 -0.71 20.70
CA LEU A 180 6.33 -1.62 20.34
C LEU A 180 7.52 -0.88 19.69
N VAL A 181 7.23 0.08 18.80
CA VAL A 181 8.27 0.94 18.20
C VAL A 181 8.92 1.82 19.25
N GLN A 182 8.15 2.45 20.16
CA GLN A 182 8.70 3.24 21.27
C GLN A 182 9.66 2.43 22.14
N ASP A 183 9.31 1.19 22.49
CA ASP A 183 10.17 0.34 23.31
C ASP A 183 11.47 -0.04 22.59
N ALA A 184 11.42 -0.29 21.28
CA ALA A 184 12.61 -0.55 20.47
C ALA A 184 13.53 0.67 20.39
N VAL A 185 12.97 1.86 20.09
CA VAL A 185 13.73 3.10 19.99
C VAL A 185 14.28 3.53 21.36
N ARG A 186 13.53 3.30 22.45
CA ARG A 186 14.01 3.60 23.81
C ARG A 186 15.22 2.74 24.18
N ARG A 187 15.22 1.45 23.84
CA ARG A 187 16.40 0.59 24.04
C ARG A 187 17.63 1.13 23.30
N VAL A 188 17.48 1.51 22.02
CA VAL A 188 18.56 2.09 21.21
C VAL A 188 19.10 3.37 21.86
N ARG A 189 18.21 4.27 22.31
CA ARG A 189 18.61 5.50 22.98
C ARG A 189 19.38 5.20 24.27
N ASP A 190 18.84 4.34 25.12
CA ASP A 190 19.41 4.07 26.44
C ASP A 190 20.79 3.40 26.29
N GLU A 191 20.94 2.47 25.34
CA GLU A 191 22.22 1.86 24.98
C GLU A 191 23.22 2.88 24.42
N ALA A 192 22.79 3.78 23.53
CA ALA A 192 23.64 4.83 22.99
C ALA A 192 24.10 5.81 24.08
N THR A 193 23.21 6.22 25.00
CA THR A 193 23.56 7.11 26.12
C THR A 193 24.49 6.45 27.13
N ALA A 194 24.35 5.15 27.38
CA ALA A 194 25.24 4.42 28.27
C ALA A 194 26.68 4.35 27.74
N HIS A 195 26.86 4.42 26.42
CA HIS A 195 28.17 4.48 25.78
C HIS A 195 28.79 5.88 25.76
N ASP A 196 27.98 6.93 25.84
CA ASP A 196 28.43 8.33 25.80
C ASP A 196 28.78 8.88 27.19
N ASP A 197 28.53 8.12 28.28
CA ASP A 197 28.88 8.50 29.66
C ASP A 197 30.34 8.11 29.98
N PRO A 198 31.29 9.06 30.02
CA PRO A 198 32.69 8.78 30.25
C PRO A 198 32.99 8.30 31.68
N SER A 199 32.04 8.42 32.62
CA SER A 199 32.24 8.02 34.01
C SER A 199 32.21 6.50 34.23
N GLY A 200 31.56 5.73 33.35
CA GLY A 200 31.59 4.25 33.37
C GLY A 200 32.84 3.63 32.74
N ALA A 201 33.54 4.36 31.87
CA ALA A 201 34.75 3.88 31.18
C ALA A 201 35.97 3.80 32.12
N ALA A 202 36.01 4.57 33.21
CA ALA A 202 37.12 4.57 34.17
C ALA A 202 37.23 3.25 34.97
N ASP A 203 36.10 2.59 35.26
CA ASP A 203 36.08 1.31 35.96
C ASP A 203 36.41 0.11 35.05
N ALA A 204 36.14 0.24 33.74
CA ALA A 204 36.51 -0.76 32.73
C ALA A 204 37.98 -0.65 32.30
N ALA A 205 38.52 0.57 32.20
CA ALA A 205 39.92 0.81 31.84
C ALA A 205 40.91 0.32 32.91
N SER A 206 40.54 0.35 34.20
CA SER A 206 41.40 -0.18 35.28
C SER A 206 41.62 -1.70 35.24
N ARG A 207 40.90 -2.45 34.38
CA ARG A 207 41.15 -3.90 34.16
C ARG A 207 41.96 -4.21 32.89
N ALA A 208 42.27 -3.21 32.06
CA ALA A 208 42.88 -3.41 30.74
C ALA A 208 44.28 -2.78 30.59
N ASP A 209 44.82 -2.15 31.64
CA ASP A 209 46.20 -1.63 31.66
C ASP A 209 47.22 -2.77 31.82
N ASP A 210 47.41 -3.58 30.78
CA ASP A 210 48.68 -4.27 30.52
C ASP A 210 48.84 -4.63 29.03
N ALA A 211 48.75 -3.64 28.13
CA ALA A 211 49.37 -3.72 26.78
C ALA A 211 49.36 -2.37 26.05
N GLY A 212 50.50 -1.66 26.10
CA GLY A 212 51.14 -1.05 24.94
C GLY A 212 50.36 -0.07 24.04
N ARG A 213 50.53 1.22 24.33
CA ARG A 213 50.16 2.43 23.59
C ARG A 213 50.81 2.54 22.19
N SER A 214 50.01 2.91 21.16
CA SER A 214 50.26 4.04 20.23
C SER A 214 49.28 4.06 19.05
N GLY A 215 48.65 5.22 18.80
CA GLY A 215 48.03 5.55 17.50
C GLY A 215 46.64 6.16 17.62
N ASN A 216 46.55 7.50 17.61
CA ASN A 216 45.30 8.24 17.44
C ASN A 216 44.70 7.95 16.06
N ASP A 217 43.74 7.03 16.01
CA ASP A 217 42.60 7.10 15.12
C ASP A 217 41.39 6.74 15.98
N GLU A 218 40.37 7.59 15.94
CA GLU A 218 39.14 7.53 16.72
C GLU A 218 38.24 6.38 16.23
N HIS A 219 38.79 5.17 16.19
CA HIS A 219 38.04 3.96 15.94
C HIS A 219 37.30 3.58 17.22
N LEU A 220 35.99 3.81 17.21
CA LEU A 220 35.07 3.27 18.21
C LEU A 220 35.36 1.76 18.39
N PRO A 221 35.33 1.23 19.62
CA PRO A 221 35.59 -0.18 19.88
C PRO A 221 34.76 -1.07 18.95
N VAL A 222 35.35 -2.14 18.41
CA VAL A 222 34.68 -3.15 17.55
C VAL A 222 33.25 -3.52 18.00
N PRO A 223 32.96 -3.77 19.30
CA PRO A 223 31.58 -4.05 19.76
C PRO A 223 30.59 -2.92 19.46
N TYR A 224 31.04 -1.65 19.51
CA TYR A 224 30.20 -0.50 19.23
C TYR A 224 29.85 -0.37 17.74
N THR A 225 30.75 -0.77 16.83
CA THR A 225 30.46 -0.72 15.38
C THR A 225 29.41 -1.74 14.92
N ALA A 226 29.21 -2.81 15.69
CA ALA A 226 28.14 -3.79 15.45
C ALA A 226 26.83 -3.29 16.07
N ALA A 227 26.88 -2.81 17.32
CA ALA A 227 25.74 -2.21 18.00
C ALA A 227 25.21 -0.95 17.29
N SER A 228 26.08 -0.11 16.72
CA SER A 228 25.66 1.10 15.99
C SER A 228 25.02 0.78 14.63
N ARG A 229 25.43 -0.31 13.98
CA ARG A 229 24.78 -0.81 12.75
C ARG A 229 23.41 -1.39 13.04
N GLU A 230 23.26 -2.14 14.13
CA GLU A 230 21.97 -2.64 14.59
C GLU A 230 21.04 -1.49 15.01
N ALA A 231 21.55 -0.51 15.77
CA ALA A 231 20.83 0.70 16.15
C ALA A 231 20.36 1.50 14.93
N SER A 232 21.22 1.70 13.94
CA SER A 232 20.87 2.41 12.70
C SER A 232 19.76 1.68 11.92
N ALA A 233 19.86 0.36 11.80
CA ALA A 233 18.82 -0.46 11.17
C ALA A 233 17.47 -0.37 11.92
N ILE A 234 17.49 -0.45 13.25
CA ILE A 234 16.30 -0.29 14.09
C ILE A 234 15.68 1.10 13.90
N LEU A 235 16.49 2.17 13.86
CA LEU A 235 15.99 3.55 13.69
C LEU A 235 15.38 3.78 12.31
N ILE A 236 15.99 3.27 11.24
CA ILE A 236 15.45 3.36 9.87
C ILE A 236 14.10 2.65 9.78
N VAL A 237 14.03 1.40 10.26
CA VAL A 237 12.79 0.61 10.26
C VAL A 237 11.72 1.27 11.14
N SER A 238 12.09 1.77 12.32
CA SER A 238 11.18 2.45 13.24
C SER A 238 10.59 3.72 12.65
N ARG A 239 11.39 4.50 11.92
CA ARG A 239 10.92 5.74 11.27
C ARG A 239 9.95 5.43 10.12
N ALA A 240 10.24 4.42 9.31
CA ALA A 240 9.32 3.97 8.25
C ALA A 240 7.99 3.48 8.85
N ALA A 241 8.05 2.70 9.92
CA ALA A 241 6.85 2.24 10.64
C ALA A 241 6.04 3.43 11.20
N LEU A 242 6.69 4.43 11.81
CA LEU A 242 5.98 5.62 12.33
C LEU A 242 5.28 6.42 11.23
N VAL A 243 5.87 6.53 10.04
CA VAL A 243 5.22 7.20 8.89
C VAL A 243 3.96 6.45 8.47
N GLU A 244 4.00 5.13 8.41
CA GLU A 244 2.84 4.29 8.10
C GLU A 244 1.73 4.47 9.15
N GLN A 245 2.09 4.40 10.43
CA GLN A 245 1.15 4.54 11.54
C GLN A 245 0.54 5.95 11.58
N TYR A 246 1.29 6.98 11.22
CA TYR A 246 0.78 8.35 11.11
C TYR A 246 -0.26 8.50 10.00
N ALA A 247 -0.03 7.90 8.83
CA ALA A 247 -1.00 7.89 7.74
C ALA A 247 -2.30 7.17 8.14
N ALA A 248 -2.19 6.01 8.80
CA ALA A 248 -3.32 5.25 9.30
C ALA A 248 -4.12 6.02 10.37
N ALA A 249 -3.44 6.63 11.34
CA ALA A 249 -4.07 7.44 12.39
C ALA A 249 -4.81 8.65 11.82
N ARG A 250 -4.28 9.27 10.76
CA ARG A 250 -4.95 10.38 10.07
C ARG A 250 -6.24 9.94 9.39
N LEU A 251 -6.27 8.76 8.76
CA LEU A 251 -7.47 8.20 8.15
C LEU A 251 -8.53 7.85 9.21
N LEU A 252 -8.11 7.22 10.32
CA LEU A 252 -8.99 6.94 11.46
C LEU A 252 -9.58 8.22 12.05
N SER A 253 -8.76 9.26 12.21
CA SER A 253 -9.22 10.57 12.70
C SER A 253 -10.24 11.22 11.78
N ALA A 254 -10.02 11.15 10.46
CA ALA A 254 -10.96 11.67 9.47
C ALA A 254 -12.30 10.92 9.50
N ARG A 255 -12.28 9.59 9.63
CA ARG A 255 -13.49 8.76 9.79
C ARG A 255 -14.24 9.10 11.09
N ALA A 256 -13.52 9.18 12.20
CA ALA A 256 -14.11 9.54 13.49
C ALA A 256 -14.73 10.96 13.49
N ALA A 257 -14.10 11.92 12.81
CA ALA A 257 -14.65 13.28 12.67
C ALA A 257 -15.92 13.31 11.78
N GLY A 258 -15.96 12.48 10.73
CA GLY A 258 -17.13 12.34 9.86
C GLY A 258 -18.39 11.80 10.55
N VAL A 259 -18.24 11.06 11.66
CA VAL A 259 -19.36 10.59 12.48
C VAL A 259 -20.00 11.73 13.30
N HIS A 260 -19.30 12.84 13.51
CA HIS A 260 -19.78 13.97 14.31
C HIS A 260 -20.27 15.19 13.51
N ALA A 261 -20.09 15.21 12.19
CA ALA A 261 -20.51 16.33 11.34
C ALA A 261 -21.95 16.14 10.83
N ILE A 262 -22.94 16.31 11.72
CA ILE A 262 -24.30 16.71 11.30
C ILE A 262 -24.30 18.23 11.27
N GLU A 263 -24.39 18.80 10.07
CA GLU A 263 -24.35 20.23 9.81
C GLU A 263 -25.56 20.95 10.45
N PRO A 264 -25.38 22.10 11.14
CA PRO A 264 -26.49 22.96 11.49
C PRO A 264 -26.94 23.75 10.26
N THR A 265 -28.22 23.64 9.91
CA THR A 265 -28.92 24.47 8.92
C THR A 265 -28.59 25.96 9.12
N ALA A 266 -27.85 26.54 8.17
CA ALA A 266 -27.58 27.97 8.10
C ALA A 266 -28.44 28.61 6.99
N VAL A 267 -29.14 29.65 7.44
CA VAL A 267 -30.12 30.48 6.75
C VAL A 267 -29.57 31.14 5.48
N GLN A 268 -30.29 31.00 4.37
CA GLN A 268 -30.06 31.73 3.13
C GLN A 268 -30.32 33.24 3.33
N ASN A 269 -29.26 34.04 3.25
CA ASN A 269 -29.35 35.48 3.02
C ASN A 269 -29.21 35.76 1.52
N THR A 270 -30.28 36.25 0.90
CA THR A 270 -30.30 36.85 -0.44
C THR A 270 -29.65 38.24 -0.46
N PRO A 271 -28.88 38.58 -1.50
CA PRO A 271 -28.71 39.97 -1.92
C PRO A 271 -29.50 40.28 -3.21
N ARG A 272 -30.33 41.32 -3.12
CA ARG A 272 -30.95 42.06 -4.23
C ARG A 272 -29.88 42.69 -5.13
N GLY A 273 -30.20 42.77 -6.43
CA GLY A 273 -29.36 43.43 -7.44
C GLY A 273 -29.42 44.97 -7.45
N ALA A 274 -28.47 45.54 -8.19
CA ALA A 274 -28.51 46.87 -8.81
C ALA A 274 -27.47 46.84 -9.95
N LEU A 275 -27.92 46.78 -11.20
CA LEU A 275 -28.05 47.90 -12.15
C LEU A 275 -26.72 48.56 -12.57
N ALA A 276 -26.46 48.42 -13.86
CA ALA A 276 -25.38 48.99 -14.64
C ALA A 276 -25.50 50.50 -14.81
N LEU A 277 -24.36 51.21 -14.86
CA LEU A 277 -24.22 52.51 -15.53
C LEU A 277 -22.78 52.69 -16.08
N THR A 278 -22.71 52.66 -17.42
CA THR A 278 -21.98 53.56 -18.34
C THR A 278 -20.58 54.11 -18.00
N SER A 279 -19.61 53.81 -18.88
CA SER A 279 -18.34 54.55 -19.09
C SER A 279 -18.54 55.83 -19.91
N PRO A 280 -17.62 56.83 -19.84
CA PRO A 280 -16.82 57.21 -21.04
C PRO A 280 -15.36 57.68 -20.67
N PRO A 281 -14.54 58.36 -21.52
CA PRO A 281 -13.35 57.76 -22.15
C PRO A 281 -11.96 58.43 -21.87
N ARG A 282 -10.90 57.69 -22.27
CA ARG A 282 -9.44 57.96 -22.52
C ARG A 282 -8.86 59.39 -22.33
N SER A 283 -7.86 59.59 -21.43
CA SER A 283 -6.35 59.57 -21.61
C SER A 283 -5.74 60.96 -21.90
N PRO A 284 -4.41 61.26 -21.74
CA PRO A 284 -3.23 60.48 -21.28
C PRO A 284 -2.25 61.21 -20.30
N THR A 285 -1.08 60.59 -20.06
CA THR A 285 0.24 61.12 -19.59
C THR A 285 0.49 61.39 -18.10
N ALA A 286 1.37 60.57 -17.49
CA ALA A 286 2.65 61.03 -16.92
C ALA A 286 3.47 59.85 -16.37
N VAL A 287 4.72 59.76 -16.80
CA VAL A 287 5.77 58.85 -16.35
C VAL A 287 6.38 59.39 -15.04
N SER A 288 6.62 58.53 -14.05
CA SER A 288 7.49 58.81 -12.89
C SER A 288 8.05 57.50 -12.28
N PRO A 289 9.22 57.55 -11.62
CA PRO A 289 10.21 56.46 -11.56
C PRO A 289 10.04 55.49 -10.36
N PRO A 290 10.75 54.34 -10.34
CA PRO A 290 10.59 53.34 -9.29
C PRO A 290 11.29 53.77 -7.99
N SER A 291 10.53 53.84 -6.88
CA SER A 291 11.05 54.00 -5.54
C SER A 291 11.05 52.68 -4.75
N ASP A 292 12.14 52.54 -4.03
CA ASP A 292 12.68 51.39 -3.31
C ASP A 292 11.69 50.77 -2.29
N ARG A 293 11.25 49.53 -2.56
CA ARG A 293 10.37 48.72 -1.68
C ARG A 293 11.07 47.44 -1.23
N SER A 294 12.27 47.55 -0.66
CA SER A 294 12.98 46.38 -0.10
C SER A 294 13.14 46.38 1.44
N ARG A 295 12.82 47.47 2.15
CA ARG A 295 13.04 47.57 3.61
C ARG A 295 11.84 47.38 4.54
N ARG A 296 10.60 47.39 4.05
CA ARG A 296 9.39 47.26 4.91
C ARG A 296 8.79 45.84 5.02
N ARG A 297 9.33 44.86 4.28
CA ARG A 297 8.82 43.46 4.31
C ARG A 297 9.50 42.56 5.36
N ARG A 298 10.58 43.02 6.01
CA ARG A 298 11.30 42.27 7.06
C ARG A 298 10.76 42.47 8.48
N GLN A 299 9.90 43.46 8.74
CA GLN A 299 9.38 43.73 10.09
C GLN A 299 8.01 43.12 10.41
N ILE A 300 7.30 42.54 9.42
CA ILE A 300 5.97 41.93 9.64
C ILE A 300 6.06 40.43 9.95
N VAL A 301 7.19 39.77 9.68
CA VAL A 301 7.38 38.33 9.93
C VAL A 301 7.82 38.01 11.37
N MET A 302 8.37 38.97 12.14
CA MET A 302 8.81 38.73 13.52
C MET A 302 7.73 38.92 14.61
N MET A 303 6.54 39.45 14.30
CA MET A 303 5.48 39.65 15.31
C MET A 303 4.40 38.56 15.32
N ALA A 304 4.48 37.57 14.44
CA ALA A 304 3.53 36.44 14.39
C ALA A 304 3.99 35.21 15.20
N VAL A 305 5.23 35.18 15.70
CA VAL A 305 5.80 34.04 16.45
C VAL A 305 5.67 34.21 17.98
N ALA A 306 5.34 35.42 18.47
CA ALA A 306 5.21 35.68 19.91
C ALA A 306 3.79 35.48 20.46
N VAL A 307 2.75 35.40 19.62
CA VAL A 307 1.34 35.28 20.07
C VAL A 307 0.87 33.82 20.15
N THR A 308 1.57 32.87 19.54
CA THR A 308 1.26 31.42 19.62
C THR A 308 1.83 30.72 20.86
N LEU A 309 2.72 31.36 21.62
CA LEU A 309 3.33 30.79 22.84
C LEU A 309 2.55 31.08 24.14
N ALA A 310 1.46 31.86 24.09
CA ALA A 310 0.68 32.21 25.28
C ALA A 310 -0.67 31.46 25.44
N ALA A 311 -1.03 30.58 24.50
CA ALA A 311 -2.34 29.88 24.50
C ALA A 311 -2.27 28.37 24.86
N SER A 312 -1.11 27.83 25.23
CA SER A 312 -0.91 26.40 25.51
C SER A 312 -0.76 26.04 27.00
N LEU A 313 -1.18 26.92 27.92
CA LEU A 313 -1.08 26.69 29.38
C LEU A 313 -2.44 26.48 30.09
N SER A 314 -3.57 26.43 29.37
CA SER A 314 -4.91 26.40 30.01
C SER A 314 -5.62 25.04 30.01
N ALA A 315 -5.04 23.99 29.42
CA ALA A 315 -5.71 22.67 29.32
C ALA A 315 -5.19 21.60 30.31
N VAL A 316 -4.22 21.93 31.18
CA VAL A 316 -3.59 20.96 32.10
C VAL A 316 -4.27 20.87 33.48
N ALA A 317 -5.24 21.74 33.79
CA ALA A 317 -5.86 21.79 35.12
C ALA A 317 -7.11 20.89 35.31
N ALA A 318 -7.69 20.33 34.24
CA ALA A 318 -8.98 19.62 34.34
C ALA A 318 -8.87 18.10 34.55
N VAL A 319 -7.71 17.49 34.29
CA VAL A 319 -7.55 16.01 34.31
C VAL A 319 -6.94 15.48 35.62
N THR A 320 -6.39 16.34 36.47
CA THR A 320 -5.77 15.92 37.74
C THR A 320 -6.74 15.82 38.92
N LEU A 321 -7.99 16.30 38.80
CA LEU A 321 -8.94 16.32 39.91
C LEU A 321 -9.91 15.13 39.99
N VAL A 322 -9.88 14.18 39.04
CA VAL A 322 -10.76 12.99 39.07
C VAL A 322 -10.04 11.72 39.52
N ARG A 323 -8.71 11.77 39.77
CA ARG A 323 -7.92 10.58 40.14
C ARG A 323 -7.72 10.34 41.65
N ASN A 324 -8.27 11.20 42.51
CA ASN A 324 -8.24 11.01 43.96
C ASN A 324 -9.63 10.67 44.51
N GLY A 325 -10.05 9.43 44.28
CA GLY A 325 -11.23 8.82 44.89
C GLY A 325 -10.88 7.39 45.29
N GLN A 326 -10.74 7.19 46.61
CA GLN A 326 -10.38 5.98 47.36
C GLN A 326 -10.89 4.63 46.80
N HIS A 327 -10.00 3.64 46.78
CA HIS A 327 -10.36 2.21 46.72
C HIS A 327 -10.86 1.71 48.08
N PRO A 328 -11.99 1.01 48.18
CA PRO A 328 -12.29 0.15 49.31
C PRO A 328 -11.79 -1.29 49.08
N PRO A 329 -11.63 -2.10 50.15
CA PRO A 329 -10.87 -3.35 50.13
C PRO A 329 -11.71 -4.56 49.66
N LEU A 330 -10.98 -5.57 49.19
CA LEU A 330 -11.47 -6.89 48.78
C LEU A 330 -12.13 -7.62 49.95
N GLU A 331 -13.40 -7.99 49.78
CA GLU A 331 -14.11 -8.94 50.65
C GLU A 331 -14.63 -10.12 49.83
N GLN A 332 -14.18 -11.31 50.22
CA GLN A 332 -14.60 -12.62 49.72
C GLN A 332 -16.07 -12.90 50.05
N ALA A 333 -16.87 -13.30 49.06
CA ALA A 333 -17.98 -14.25 49.29
C ALA A 333 -18.54 -14.87 48.00
N ASN A 334 -18.45 -16.20 47.95
CA ASN A 334 -19.39 -17.19 47.42
C ASN A 334 -19.84 -17.21 45.94
N ARG A 335 -19.33 -18.26 45.29
CA ARG A 335 -19.90 -19.03 44.17
C ARG A 335 -21.23 -19.70 44.57
N PRO A 336 -22.14 -19.95 43.61
CA PRO A 336 -22.71 -21.29 43.55
C PRO A 336 -22.66 -21.95 42.16
N THR A 337 -22.53 -23.26 42.23
CA THR A 337 -22.40 -24.30 41.18
C THR A 337 -23.70 -24.52 40.37
N PRO A 338 -23.62 -25.00 39.12
CA PRO A 338 -24.78 -25.22 38.23
C PRO A 338 -25.30 -26.67 38.24
N ALA A 339 -26.61 -26.88 37.98
CA ALA A 339 -27.23 -28.15 37.52
C ALA A 339 -28.70 -27.93 37.04
N PRO A 340 -29.43 -28.90 36.40
CA PRO A 340 -29.67 -28.89 34.95
C PRO A 340 -31.14 -29.17 34.48
N ALA A 341 -31.34 -29.11 33.15
CA ALA A 341 -32.23 -29.90 32.28
C ALA A 341 -33.77 -29.71 32.22
N ALA A 342 -34.26 -29.64 30.96
CA ALA A 342 -35.49 -30.23 30.34
C ALA A 342 -36.21 -29.19 29.44
N SER A 343 -36.20 -29.22 28.10
CA SER A 343 -36.70 -30.17 27.07
C SER A 343 -38.23 -30.14 26.78
N LEU A 344 -38.55 -29.69 25.54
CA LEU A 344 -39.67 -30.06 24.62
C LEU A 344 -41.07 -29.41 24.81
N PRO A 345 -42.00 -29.40 23.79
CA PRO A 345 -41.92 -29.20 22.32
C PRO A 345 -43.09 -28.27 21.79
N PRO A 346 -43.40 -28.14 20.46
CA PRO A 346 -44.20 -27.04 19.88
C PRO A 346 -45.68 -27.39 19.60
N PRO A 347 -46.50 -26.42 19.13
CA PRO A 347 -47.64 -26.77 18.28
C PRO A 347 -47.66 -26.06 16.92
N THR A 348 -47.93 -26.88 15.92
CA THR A 348 -48.42 -26.57 14.58
C THR A 348 -49.93 -26.26 14.65
N LEU A 349 -50.45 -25.33 13.84
CA LEU A 349 -51.60 -25.51 12.92
C LEU A 349 -52.14 -24.17 12.37
N SER A 350 -52.38 -24.20 11.06
CA SER A 350 -53.10 -23.24 10.21
C SER A 350 -54.62 -23.30 10.47
N PRO A 351 -55.42 -22.27 10.09
CA PRO A 351 -56.02 -22.28 8.74
C PRO A 351 -56.24 -20.89 8.07
N SER A 352 -56.40 -20.89 6.75
CA SER A 352 -56.84 -19.77 5.87
C SER A 352 -58.37 -19.80 5.62
N PRO A 353 -58.96 -19.01 4.67
CA PRO A 353 -59.42 -17.62 4.77
C PRO A 353 -60.94 -17.48 4.44
N PRO A 354 -61.48 -16.26 4.27
CA PRO A 354 -62.44 -16.09 3.16
C PRO A 354 -62.36 -14.78 2.35
N ALA A 355 -62.50 -14.97 1.04
CA ALA A 355 -63.34 -14.28 0.04
C ALA A 355 -63.25 -12.76 -0.26
N SER A 356 -63.15 -12.50 -1.57
CA SER A 356 -63.33 -11.26 -2.34
C SER A 356 -64.68 -10.54 -2.12
N PRO A 357 -64.82 -9.30 -2.60
CA PRO A 357 -65.50 -9.15 -3.89
C PRO A 357 -64.95 -8.07 -4.84
N THR A 358 -65.03 -8.38 -6.13
CA THR A 358 -65.14 -7.42 -7.25
C THR A 358 -66.63 -7.32 -7.62
N PRO A 359 -67.14 -6.14 -8.03
CA PRO A 359 -67.62 -6.06 -9.41
C PRO A 359 -67.21 -4.77 -10.14
N SER A 360 -67.33 -4.86 -11.46
CA SER A 360 -66.86 -3.99 -12.54
C SER A 360 -67.97 -2.99 -12.99
N PRO A 361 -67.94 -2.37 -14.18
CA PRO A 361 -67.80 -0.92 -14.40
C PRO A 361 -69.07 -0.24 -14.97
N SER A 362 -69.06 1.09 -15.14
CA SER A 362 -69.91 1.82 -16.11
C SER A 362 -69.43 3.26 -16.39
N PRO A 363 -69.81 3.86 -17.53
CA PRO A 363 -68.97 4.77 -18.32
C PRO A 363 -69.46 6.23 -18.41
N ASP A 364 -68.71 7.01 -19.18
CA ASP A 364 -69.04 8.29 -19.85
C ASP A 364 -69.11 9.57 -19.00
N LEU A 365 -68.20 10.52 -19.29
CA LEU A 365 -68.54 11.67 -20.13
C LEU A 365 -67.32 12.60 -20.35
N ILE A 366 -67.21 12.99 -21.61
CA ILE A 366 -66.27 13.92 -22.22
C ILE A 366 -66.56 15.34 -21.72
N ASP A 367 -65.52 16.10 -21.36
CA ASP A 367 -65.60 17.57 -21.38
C ASP A 367 -64.34 18.15 -22.06
N PRO A 368 -64.48 18.83 -23.21
CA PRO A 368 -63.39 19.55 -23.84
C PRO A 368 -63.40 21.00 -23.34
N THR A 369 -62.23 21.56 -23.03
CA THR A 369 -61.82 22.97 -23.23
C THR A 369 -60.82 23.38 -22.15
N SER A 370 -59.53 23.23 -22.46
CA SER A 370 -58.49 24.09 -21.91
C SER A 370 -57.39 24.22 -22.97
N PRO A 371 -57.03 25.44 -23.40
CA PRO A 371 -56.05 25.64 -24.46
C PRO A 371 -54.65 25.20 -24.01
N PRO A 372 -53.82 24.62 -24.90
CA PRO A 372 -52.47 24.22 -24.55
C PRO A 372 -51.61 25.48 -24.37
N ASN A 373 -51.28 25.78 -23.11
CA ASN A 373 -50.16 26.65 -22.80
C ASN A 373 -48.90 25.90 -23.30
N PRO A 374 -48.06 26.47 -24.18
CA PRO A 374 -46.89 25.76 -24.66
C PRO A 374 -45.98 25.48 -23.47
N THR A 375 -45.90 24.21 -23.10
CA THR A 375 -44.98 23.68 -22.12
C THR A 375 -43.58 24.07 -22.57
N ARG A 376 -43.06 25.12 -21.94
CA ARG A 376 -41.64 25.42 -21.87
C ARG A 376 -40.99 24.10 -21.48
N SER A 377 -40.21 23.53 -22.40
CA SER A 377 -39.41 22.33 -22.17
C SER A 377 -38.67 22.52 -20.85
N THR A 378 -39.14 21.84 -19.81
CA THR A 378 -38.38 21.65 -18.59
C THR A 378 -37.18 20.83 -19.02
N GLU A 379 -36.05 21.49 -19.27
CA GLU A 379 -34.73 20.88 -19.11
C GLU A 379 -34.74 20.26 -17.72
N THR A 380 -35.06 18.97 -17.69
CA THR A 380 -34.97 18.17 -16.48
C THR A 380 -33.49 18.15 -16.20
N SER A 381 -33.04 18.93 -15.23
CA SER A 381 -31.68 18.82 -14.71
C SER A 381 -31.51 17.36 -14.33
N VAL A 382 -30.73 16.64 -15.12
CA VAL A 382 -30.51 15.21 -14.89
C VAL A 382 -29.62 15.11 -13.66
N THR A 383 -30.25 14.90 -12.50
CA THR A 383 -29.57 14.85 -11.20
C THR A 383 -29.08 13.45 -10.84
N ALA A 384 -29.23 12.47 -11.73
CA ALA A 384 -28.86 11.08 -11.50
C ALA A 384 -28.13 10.47 -12.70
N VAL A 385 -27.39 9.40 -12.46
CA VAL A 385 -26.70 8.63 -13.51
C VAL A 385 -27.70 8.17 -14.58
N PRO A 386 -27.54 8.59 -15.86
CA PRO A 386 -28.39 8.10 -16.94
C PRO A 386 -28.19 6.60 -17.20
N ASP A 387 -29.26 5.91 -17.62
CA ASP A 387 -29.26 4.45 -17.76
C ASP A 387 -28.22 3.93 -18.77
N ASP A 388 -27.86 4.71 -19.78
CA ASP A 388 -26.88 4.34 -20.80
C ASP A 388 -25.43 4.29 -20.27
N TYR A 389 -25.14 4.93 -19.14
CA TYR A 389 -23.83 4.83 -18.46
C TYR A 389 -23.73 3.60 -17.56
N LEU A 390 -24.83 2.97 -17.17
CA LEU A 390 -24.82 1.88 -16.19
C LEU A 390 -24.09 0.64 -16.70
N GLY A 391 -23.50 -0.11 -15.77
CA GLY A 391 -22.78 -1.36 -16.04
C GLY A 391 -21.28 -1.20 -15.95
N THR A 392 -20.54 -2.17 -16.48
CA THR A 392 -19.08 -2.20 -16.36
C THR A 392 -18.39 -1.81 -17.66
N TRP A 393 -17.37 -0.97 -17.53
CA TRP A 393 -16.57 -0.40 -18.60
C TRP A 393 -15.11 -0.72 -18.36
N GLN A 394 -14.36 -1.05 -19.40
CA GLN A 394 -12.96 -1.41 -19.28
C GLN A 394 -12.15 -0.97 -20.49
N GLY A 395 -10.93 -0.50 -20.26
CA GLY A 395 -10.00 -0.17 -21.32
C GLY A 395 -8.59 0.02 -20.79
N GLU A 396 -7.65 0.18 -21.71
CA GLU A 396 -6.24 0.40 -21.41
C GLU A 396 -5.81 1.78 -21.86
N PHE A 397 -4.85 2.36 -21.14
CA PHE A 397 -4.22 3.62 -21.49
C PHE A 397 -2.80 3.67 -20.97
N THR A 398 -1.95 4.45 -21.62
CA THR A 398 -0.58 4.68 -21.16
C THR A 398 -0.45 6.15 -20.78
N LYS A 399 -0.05 6.45 -19.54
CA LYS A 399 0.21 7.84 -19.15
C LYS A 399 1.46 8.34 -19.89
N PRO A 400 1.56 9.65 -20.17
CA PRO A 400 2.80 10.21 -20.71
C PRO A 400 4.00 9.86 -19.80
N GLY A 401 5.00 9.19 -20.36
CA GLY A 401 6.21 8.75 -19.65
C GLY A 401 6.20 7.30 -19.17
N ASP A 402 5.03 6.65 -19.12
CA ASP A 402 4.94 5.24 -18.73
C ASP A 402 5.31 4.33 -19.90
N LYS A 403 5.96 3.19 -19.59
CA LYS A 403 6.37 2.19 -20.58
C LYS A 403 5.33 1.09 -20.78
N ALA A 404 4.48 0.84 -19.79
CA ALA A 404 3.49 -0.24 -19.79
C ALA A 404 2.07 0.33 -19.79
N PRO A 405 1.11 -0.34 -20.44
CA PRO A 405 -0.29 0.05 -20.37
C PRO A 405 -0.82 -0.08 -18.94
N THR A 406 -1.67 0.87 -18.57
CA THR A 406 -2.51 0.83 -17.37
C THR A 406 -3.90 0.38 -17.77
N LEU A 407 -4.38 -0.67 -17.14
CA LEU A 407 -5.74 -1.14 -17.26
C LEU A 407 -6.65 -0.35 -16.31
N ARG A 408 -7.82 0.05 -16.78
CA ARG A 408 -8.87 0.62 -15.93
C ARG A 408 -10.22 -0.03 -16.18
N ARG A 409 -10.89 -0.37 -15.09
CA ARG A 409 -12.24 -0.92 -15.06
C ARG A 409 -13.11 -0.04 -14.15
N ILE A 410 -14.28 0.34 -14.64
CA ILE A 410 -15.26 1.19 -13.93
C ILE A 410 -16.61 0.49 -13.97
N GLU A 411 -17.15 0.15 -12.81
CA GLU A 411 -18.54 -0.31 -12.66
C GLU A 411 -19.40 0.86 -12.19
N ILE A 412 -20.35 1.29 -13.03
CA ILE A 412 -21.24 2.42 -12.77
C ILE A 412 -22.63 1.89 -12.40
N ARG A 413 -23.16 2.41 -11.29
CA ARG A 413 -24.46 2.08 -10.71
C ARG A 413 -25.36 3.31 -10.67
N LYS A 414 -26.66 3.06 -10.45
CA LYS A 414 -27.65 4.12 -10.28
C LYS A 414 -27.34 4.94 -9.03
N GLY A 415 -27.55 6.25 -9.12
CA GLY A 415 -27.52 7.15 -7.97
C GLY A 415 -27.62 8.61 -8.38
N ALA A 416 -27.97 9.46 -7.41
CA ALA A 416 -28.06 10.90 -7.59
C ALA A 416 -26.70 11.58 -7.40
N VAL A 417 -26.59 12.84 -7.82
CA VAL A 417 -25.43 13.69 -7.51
C VAL A 417 -25.20 13.70 -5.99
N GLY A 418 -23.94 13.52 -5.59
CA GLY A 418 -23.49 13.34 -4.20
C GLY A 418 -23.39 11.88 -3.76
N ALA A 419 -24.01 10.93 -4.47
CA ALA A 419 -23.93 9.51 -4.13
C ALA A 419 -22.65 8.84 -4.66
N GLU A 420 -22.18 7.81 -3.95
CA GLU A 420 -21.17 6.88 -4.47
C GLU A 420 -21.81 5.99 -5.54
N THR A 421 -21.44 6.22 -6.80
CA THR A 421 -22.08 5.58 -7.97
C THR A 421 -21.13 4.71 -8.76
N ALA A 422 -19.84 4.70 -8.46
CA ALA A 422 -18.89 3.89 -9.20
C ALA A 422 -17.89 3.13 -8.32
N ASP A 423 -17.54 1.92 -8.74
CA ASP A 423 -16.35 1.19 -8.29
C ASP A 423 -15.30 1.21 -9.40
N ILE A 424 -14.07 1.58 -9.07
CA ILE A 424 -13.00 1.79 -10.03
C ILE A 424 -11.81 0.93 -9.64
N LEU A 425 -11.35 0.08 -10.56
CA LEU A 425 -10.09 -0.64 -10.47
C LEU A 425 -9.11 -0.06 -11.48
N THR A 426 -7.89 0.23 -11.03
CA THR A 426 -6.80 0.70 -11.88
C THR A 426 -5.59 -0.18 -11.64
N SER A 427 -5.17 -0.94 -12.65
CA SER A 427 -4.03 -1.83 -12.58
C SER A 427 -2.91 -1.29 -13.46
N THR A 428 -1.76 -1.01 -12.86
CA THR A 428 -0.51 -0.72 -13.55
C THR A 428 0.36 -1.98 -13.58
N ALA A 429 1.61 -1.88 -14.04
CA ALA A 429 2.57 -2.99 -13.94
C ALA A 429 2.92 -3.35 -12.49
N SER A 430 2.95 -2.37 -11.58
CA SER A 430 3.45 -2.52 -10.21
C SER A 430 2.43 -2.19 -9.13
N SER A 431 1.20 -1.82 -9.51
CA SER A 431 0.14 -1.52 -8.55
C SER A 431 -1.26 -1.92 -9.02
N LEU A 432 -2.14 -2.23 -8.08
CA LEU A 432 -3.58 -2.23 -8.25
C LEU A 432 -4.21 -1.28 -7.24
N CYS A 433 -4.98 -0.31 -7.72
CA CYS A 433 -5.71 0.65 -6.89
C CYS A 433 -7.21 0.45 -7.05
N GLN A 434 -7.91 0.40 -5.92
CA GLN A 434 -9.37 0.37 -5.87
C GLN A 434 -9.89 1.71 -5.36
N SER A 435 -10.91 2.26 -6.00
CA SER A 435 -11.48 3.55 -5.63
C SER A 435 -13.00 3.55 -5.77
N LYS A 436 -13.66 4.39 -4.97
CA LYS A 436 -15.08 4.73 -5.14
C LYS A 436 -15.19 6.03 -5.93
N GLY A 437 -16.23 6.15 -6.75
CA GLY A 437 -16.56 7.36 -7.51
C GLY A 437 -17.82 8.02 -6.98
N THR A 438 -17.71 9.23 -6.47
CA THR A 438 -18.86 10.06 -6.05
C THR A 438 -19.31 10.93 -7.20
N LEU A 439 -20.60 10.90 -7.53
CA LEU A 439 -21.16 11.66 -8.65
C LEU A 439 -21.19 13.16 -8.33
N ILE A 440 -20.49 13.97 -9.13
CA ILE A 440 -20.50 15.43 -9.00
C ILE A 440 -21.56 16.04 -9.91
N SER A 441 -21.68 15.54 -11.14
CA SER A 441 -22.65 16.02 -12.11
C SER A 441 -23.05 14.91 -13.09
N ALA A 442 -24.29 14.99 -13.57
CA ALA A 442 -24.86 14.06 -14.54
C ALA A 442 -25.54 14.78 -15.70
N GLY A 443 -25.73 14.05 -16.80
CA GLY A 443 -26.26 14.56 -18.07
C GLY A 443 -25.52 13.95 -19.25
N THR A 444 -25.12 14.79 -20.21
CA THR A 444 -24.34 14.35 -21.38
C THR A 444 -22.90 13.99 -21.03
N LEU A 445 -22.41 14.46 -19.87
CA LEU A 445 -21.14 14.08 -19.26
C LEU A 445 -21.42 13.63 -17.83
N LEU A 446 -20.77 12.55 -17.40
CA LEU A 446 -20.67 12.22 -15.98
C LEU A 446 -19.34 12.70 -15.45
N VAL A 447 -19.35 13.40 -14.31
CA VAL A 447 -18.14 13.76 -13.59
C VAL A 447 -18.15 13.08 -12.22
N LEU A 448 -17.07 12.37 -11.90
CA LEU A 448 -16.93 11.61 -10.67
C LEU A 448 -15.65 12.07 -9.94
N THR A 449 -15.76 12.38 -8.65
CA THR A 449 -14.58 12.47 -7.77
C THR A 449 -14.19 11.07 -7.34
N THR A 450 -12.90 10.73 -7.42
CA THR A 450 -12.43 9.39 -7.05
C THR A 450 -11.74 9.37 -5.70
N ASN A 451 -12.12 8.42 -4.86
CA ASN A 451 -11.56 8.24 -3.52
C ASN A 451 -10.96 6.83 -3.41
N PRO A 452 -9.63 6.68 -3.30
CA PRO A 452 -8.99 5.38 -3.07
C PRO A 452 -9.52 4.72 -1.79
N THR A 453 -9.81 3.42 -1.88
CA THR A 453 -10.30 2.62 -0.75
C THR A 453 -9.30 1.55 -0.35
N SER A 454 -8.57 0.98 -1.31
CA SER A 454 -7.50 0.02 -1.07
C SER A 454 -6.48 0.04 -2.21
N GLY A 455 -5.30 -0.53 -1.95
CA GLY A 455 -4.23 -0.57 -2.94
C GLY A 455 -3.18 -1.63 -2.65
N ILE A 456 -2.58 -2.18 -3.71
CA ILE A 456 -1.51 -3.17 -3.65
C ILE A 456 -0.39 -2.70 -4.59
N PRO A 457 0.75 -2.20 -4.08
CA PRO A 457 0.90 -1.69 -2.72
C PRO A 457 0.16 -0.36 -2.54
N SER A 458 -0.33 -0.10 -1.32
CA SER A 458 -1.23 1.02 -1.02
C SER A 458 -0.61 2.40 -1.23
N HIS A 459 0.69 2.56 -0.96
CA HIS A 459 1.40 3.84 -1.09
C HIS A 459 1.51 4.34 -2.55
N LEU A 460 1.32 3.46 -3.54
CA LEU A 460 1.29 3.84 -4.96
C LEU A 460 -0.09 4.29 -5.43
N CYS A 461 -1.11 4.24 -4.56
CA CYS A 461 -2.46 4.66 -4.87
C CYS A 461 -2.69 6.09 -4.39
N THR A 462 -2.53 7.04 -5.30
CA THR A 462 -2.84 8.44 -5.08
C THR A 462 -4.32 8.71 -5.30
N THR A 463 -4.91 9.65 -4.57
CA THR A 463 -6.23 10.19 -4.87
C THR A 463 -6.19 10.79 -6.27
N ASN A 464 -6.90 10.20 -7.23
CA ASN A 464 -6.94 10.77 -8.58
C ASN A 464 -7.90 11.97 -8.57
N ALA A 465 -7.56 12.97 -9.39
CA ALA A 465 -8.47 14.07 -9.71
C ALA A 465 -9.82 13.57 -10.26
N ASP A 466 -10.77 14.51 -10.37
CA ASP A 466 -12.07 14.24 -10.98
C ASP A 466 -11.90 13.61 -12.37
N ILE A 467 -12.65 12.53 -12.60
CA ILE A 467 -12.71 11.88 -13.90
C ILE A 467 -13.97 12.32 -14.63
N THR A 468 -13.85 12.50 -15.94
CA THR A 468 -14.98 12.79 -16.82
C THR A 468 -15.24 11.60 -17.72
N LEU A 469 -16.51 11.20 -17.81
CA LEU A 469 -16.99 10.12 -18.67
C LEU A 469 -17.96 10.70 -19.69
N ARG A 470 -17.77 10.34 -20.96
CA ARG A 470 -18.67 10.71 -22.05
C ARG A 470 -19.04 9.47 -22.84
N ARG A 471 -20.33 9.25 -23.05
CA ARG A 471 -20.79 8.15 -23.92
C ARG A 471 -20.45 8.39 -25.38
N GLN A 472 -20.02 7.31 -26.03
CA GLN A 472 -19.79 7.25 -27.47
C GLN A 472 -20.53 6.04 -28.03
N GLY A 473 -21.77 6.25 -28.48
CA GLY A 473 -22.65 5.15 -28.89
C GLY A 473 -23.00 4.22 -27.73
N ASP A 474 -23.34 2.96 -28.01
CA ASP A 474 -23.83 2.02 -27.00
C ASP A 474 -22.75 1.21 -26.28
N THR A 475 -21.61 1.01 -26.92
CA THR A 475 -20.55 0.11 -26.49
C THR A 475 -19.35 0.81 -25.88
N ASP A 476 -19.20 2.12 -26.09
CA ASP A 476 -17.98 2.83 -25.72
C ASP A 476 -18.24 4.03 -24.82
N LEU A 477 -17.23 4.34 -24.02
CA LEU A 477 -17.18 5.46 -23.11
C LEU A 477 -15.81 6.12 -23.22
N THR A 478 -15.77 7.41 -23.57
CA THR A 478 -14.56 8.21 -23.46
C THR A 478 -14.34 8.57 -21.99
N TRP A 479 -13.23 8.14 -21.43
CA TRP A 479 -12.77 8.50 -20.09
C TRP A 479 -11.65 9.52 -20.18
N LYS A 480 -11.67 10.51 -19.27
CA LYS A 480 -10.62 11.54 -19.15
C LYS A 480 -10.25 11.78 -17.69
N SER A 481 -8.96 11.96 -17.42
CA SER A 481 -8.39 12.30 -16.11
C SER A 481 -7.01 12.94 -16.29
N GLU A 482 -6.73 14.05 -15.61
CA GLU A 482 -5.36 14.63 -15.50
C GLU A 482 -4.60 14.71 -16.85
N GLY A 483 -5.29 15.15 -17.91
CA GLY A 483 -4.72 15.26 -19.26
C GLY A 483 -4.62 13.95 -20.05
N THR A 484 -4.92 12.82 -19.45
CA THR A 484 -5.03 11.52 -20.12
C THR A 484 -6.46 11.30 -20.61
N THR A 485 -6.61 10.76 -21.83
CA THR A 485 -7.91 10.38 -22.41
C THR A 485 -7.80 8.96 -22.96
N ALA A 486 -8.80 8.13 -22.73
CA ALA A 486 -8.87 6.79 -23.27
C ALA A 486 -10.31 6.37 -23.57
N THR A 487 -10.46 5.34 -24.40
CA THR A 487 -11.76 4.72 -24.65
C THR A 487 -11.89 3.47 -23.77
N LEU A 488 -13.00 3.39 -23.04
CA LEU A 488 -13.40 2.22 -22.28
C LEU A 488 -14.55 1.54 -23.01
N HIS A 489 -14.50 0.22 -23.10
CA HIS A 489 -15.49 -0.61 -23.75
C HIS A 489 -16.40 -1.27 -22.71
N ARG A 490 -17.67 -1.42 -23.05
CA ARG A 490 -18.64 -2.12 -22.22
C ARG A 490 -18.21 -3.58 -22.08
N THR A 491 -18.09 -4.05 -20.84
CA THR A 491 -17.77 -5.44 -20.54
C THR A 491 -19.01 -6.31 -20.75
N ALA A 492 -18.84 -7.43 -21.45
CA ALA A 492 -19.92 -8.38 -21.68
C ALA A 492 -20.30 -9.12 -20.38
N PRO A 493 -21.58 -9.52 -20.17
CA PRO A 493 -22.03 -10.14 -18.92
C PRO A 493 -21.24 -11.40 -18.51
N GLN A 494 -20.78 -12.20 -19.49
CA GLN A 494 -19.96 -13.38 -19.24
C GLN A 494 -18.58 -13.08 -18.63
N ASN A 495 -18.12 -11.84 -18.70
CA ASN A 495 -16.84 -11.38 -18.14
C ASN A 495 -17.02 -10.75 -16.74
N GLN A 496 -18.09 -11.12 -16.02
CA GLN A 496 -18.29 -10.72 -14.62
C GLN A 496 -17.64 -11.71 -13.65
N THR A 497 -17.56 -12.99 -14.02
CA THR A 497 -16.97 -14.06 -13.19
C THR A 497 -15.89 -14.80 -13.95
N ILE A 498 -14.89 -15.33 -13.24
CA ILE A 498 -13.82 -16.12 -13.87
C ILE A 498 -14.42 -17.30 -14.66
N PRO A 499 -14.02 -17.49 -15.93
CA PRO A 499 -14.46 -18.64 -16.71
C PRO A 499 -13.96 -19.95 -16.08
N ALA A 500 -14.83 -20.96 -16.04
CA ALA A 500 -14.55 -22.27 -15.46
C ALA A 500 -13.18 -22.89 -15.86
N PRO A 501 -12.70 -22.74 -17.11
CA PRO A 501 -11.42 -23.34 -17.49
C PRO A 501 -10.18 -22.78 -16.77
N PHE A 502 -10.25 -21.58 -16.20
CA PHE A 502 -9.16 -21.01 -15.39
C PHE A 502 -9.18 -21.51 -13.94
N ILE A 503 -10.34 -21.95 -13.44
CA ILE A 503 -10.55 -22.29 -12.04
C ILE A 503 -9.84 -23.61 -11.70
N GLY A 504 -9.17 -23.64 -10.55
CA GLY A 504 -8.50 -24.82 -10.01
C GLY A 504 -7.06 -24.55 -9.59
N THR A 505 -6.35 -25.62 -9.27
CA THR A 505 -4.93 -25.56 -8.87
C THR A 505 -4.03 -25.90 -10.04
N TRP A 506 -2.98 -25.12 -10.17
CA TRP A 506 -2.05 -25.12 -11.27
C TRP A 506 -0.63 -25.15 -10.72
N ARG A 507 0.29 -25.84 -11.40
CA ARG A 507 1.69 -25.93 -10.99
C ARG A 507 2.63 -25.64 -12.15
N ALA A 508 3.67 -24.87 -11.90
CA ALA A 508 4.82 -24.73 -12.80
C ALA A 508 6.11 -25.00 -12.02
N GLN A 509 7.16 -25.41 -12.73
CA GLN A 509 8.53 -25.43 -12.19
C GLN A 509 9.19 -24.09 -12.48
N ASP A 510 9.99 -23.57 -11.54
CA ASP A 510 10.83 -22.42 -11.84
C ASP A 510 11.93 -22.85 -12.83
N GLY A 511 11.97 -22.22 -13.99
CA GLY A 511 12.98 -22.50 -15.01
C GLY A 511 14.41 -22.16 -14.55
N ASN A 512 14.57 -21.28 -13.55
CA ASN A 512 15.87 -20.89 -13.01
C ASN A 512 16.32 -21.79 -11.84
N ASP A 513 15.38 -22.40 -11.13
CA ASP A 513 15.64 -23.30 -10.02
C ASP A 513 14.75 -24.55 -10.13
N THR A 514 15.35 -25.65 -10.60
CA THR A 514 14.65 -26.93 -10.76
C THR A 514 14.12 -27.52 -9.45
N THR A 515 14.56 -26.99 -8.30
CA THR A 515 14.06 -27.38 -6.97
C THR A 515 12.89 -26.53 -6.52
N SER A 516 12.67 -25.38 -7.16
CA SER A 516 11.57 -24.47 -6.87
C SER A 516 10.37 -24.75 -7.79
N SER A 517 9.20 -24.85 -7.18
CA SER A 517 7.93 -24.99 -7.87
C SER A 517 6.94 -23.94 -7.38
N VAL A 518 6.13 -23.43 -8.28
CA VAL A 518 5.04 -22.52 -7.97
C VAL A 518 3.72 -23.24 -8.14
N ARG A 519 2.88 -23.16 -7.11
CA ARG A 519 1.49 -23.61 -7.11
C ARG A 519 0.59 -22.39 -7.08
N MET A 520 -0.29 -22.27 -8.06
CA MET A 520 -1.28 -21.20 -8.16
C MET A 520 -2.67 -21.81 -8.07
N THR A 521 -3.49 -21.37 -7.13
CA THR A 521 -4.90 -21.75 -7.03
C THR A 521 -5.77 -20.58 -7.42
N ILE A 522 -6.54 -20.74 -8.50
CA ILE A 522 -7.50 -19.73 -8.97
C ILE A 522 -8.89 -20.12 -8.50
N ASN A 523 -9.46 -19.27 -7.64
CA ASN A 523 -10.78 -19.42 -7.05
C ASN A 523 -11.84 -18.62 -7.83
N GLN A 524 -13.07 -19.13 -7.84
CA GLN A 524 -14.18 -18.46 -8.52
C GLN A 524 -14.47 -17.08 -7.92
N GLY A 525 -14.84 -16.12 -8.76
CA GLY A 525 -15.40 -14.85 -8.30
C GLY A 525 -15.20 -13.69 -9.26
N THR A 526 -15.42 -12.48 -8.73
CA THR A 526 -15.44 -11.21 -9.47
C THR A 526 -14.13 -10.41 -9.28
N PRO A 527 -13.85 -9.44 -10.18
CA PRO A 527 -12.74 -8.50 -10.00
C PRO A 527 -12.82 -7.71 -8.69
N GLY A 528 -11.68 -7.17 -8.25
CA GLY A 528 -11.53 -6.40 -7.00
C GLY A 528 -11.27 -7.24 -5.74
N HIS A 529 -11.21 -8.56 -5.87
CA HIS A 529 -11.00 -9.47 -4.74
C HIS A 529 -9.81 -10.40 -4.97
N ALA A 530 -9.23 -10.91 -3.88
CA ALA A 530 -8.23 -11.98 -3.95
C ALA A 530 -8.86 -13.21 -4.61
N ARG A 531 -8.26 -13.66 -5.71
CA ARG A 531 -8.76 -14.82 -6.50
C ARG A 531 -7.66 -15.76 -6.95
N ALA A 532 -6.40 -15.36 -6.88
CA ALA A 532 -5.27 -16.25 -7.10
C ALA A 532 -4.44 -16.32 -5.82
N GLU A 533 -4.24 -17.52 -5.30
CA GLU A 533 -3.32 -17.81 -4.19
C GLU A 533 -2.09 -18.50 -4.73
N PHE A 534 -0.93 -18.18 -4.17
CA PHE A 534 0.36 -18.68 -4.62
C PHE A 534 1.10 -19.33 -3.46
N VAL A 535 1.72 -20.47 -3.76
CA VAL A 535 2.72 -21.10 -2.90
C VAL A 535 3.96 -21.37 -3.74
N TRP A 536 5.07 -20.76 -3.38
CA TRP A 536 6.38 -21.01 -3.97
C TRP A 536 7.18 -21.87 -3.01
N ASP A 537 7.49 -23.09 -3.42
CA ASP A 537 8.20 -24.07 -2.60
C ASP A 537 9.52 -24.43 -3.28
N GLY A 538 10.65 -24.29 -2.58
CA GLY A 538 11.94 -24.81 -2.99
C GLY A 538 12.83 -25.20 -1.81
N ASP A 539 13.97 -25.84 -2.07
CA ASP A 539 14.85 -26.37 -1.01
C ASP A 539 15.34 -25.29 -0.01
N ALA A 540 15.36 -24.04 -0.45
CA ALA A 540 15.85 -22.90 0.31
C ALA A 540 14.76 -21.88 0.68
N HIS A 541 13.51 -22.08 0.26
CA HIS A 541 12.46 -21.10 0.49
C HIS A 541 11.05 -21.66 0.47
N HIS A 542 10.17 -21.01 1.21
CA HIS A 542 8.73 -21.18 1.15
C HIS A 542 8.08 -19.78 1.16
N CYS A 543 7.32 -19.47 0.12
CA CYS A 543 6.58 -18.22 0.00
C CYS A 543 5.10 -18.51 -0.14
N GLU A 544 4.27 -17.75 0.54
CA GLU A 544 2.84 -17.72 0.30
C GLU A 544 2.40 -16.31 -0.02
N GLY A 545 1.40 -16.18 -0.89
CA GLY A 545 0.85 -14.90 -1.25
C GLY A 545 -0.45 -15.00 -2.03
N PHE A 546 -0.99 -13.85 -2.40
CA PHE A 546 -2.20 -13.78 -3.22
C PHE A 546 -2.14 -12.62 -4.21
N SER A 547 -2.92 -12.72 -5.29
CA SER A 547 -3.21 -11.60 -6.19
C SER A 547 -4.71 -11.36 -6.29
N VAL A 548 -5.04 -10.09 -6.44
CA VAL A 548 -6.40 -9.59 -6.67
C VAL A 548 -6.70 -9.63 -8.15
N LEU A 549 -7.88 -10.12 -8.53
CA LEU A 549 -8.33 -10.10 -9.92
C LEU A 549 -8.66 -8.66 -10.34
N ALA A 550 -7.97 -8.14 -11.35
CA ALA A 550 -8.19 -6.79 -11.88
C ALA A 550 -9.20 -6.78 -13.04
N SER A 551 -9.15 -7.80 -13.92
CA SER A 551 -9.97 -7.87 -15.14
C SER A 551 -10.22 -9.31 -15.58
N ILE A 552 -11.34 -9.48 -16.29
CA ILE A 552 -11.71 -10.69 -17.03
C ILE A 552 -11.98 -10.28 -18.48
N GLY A 553 -11.28 -10.92 -19.41
CA GLY A 553 -11.49 -10.82 -20.85
C GLY A 553 -11.04 -12.11 -21.51
N ASP A 554 -10.34 -12.00 -22.65
CA ASP A 554 -9.66 -13.15 -23.28
C ASP A 554 -8.53 -13.72 -22.40
N ALA A 555 -8.10 -12.91 -21.43
CA ALA A 555 -7.17 -13.27 -20.38
C ALA A 555 -7.68 -12.77 -19.02
N LEU A 556 -7.18 -13.35 -17.94
CA LEU A 556 -7.33 -12.79 -16.60
C LEU A 556 -6.14 -11.88 -16.29
N THR A 557 -6.42 -10.69 -15.78
CA THR A 557 -5.38 -9.79 -15.27
C THR A 557 -5.39 -9.84 -13.76
N PHE A 558 -4.25 -10.17 -13.14
CA PHE A 558 -4.07 -10.21 -11.69
C PHE A 558 -3.12 -9.12 -11.24
N SER A 559 -3.42 -8.52 -10.08
CA SER A 559 -2.56 -7.54 -9.41
C SER A 559 -1.16 -8.08 -9.14
N PRO A 560 -0.21 -7.20 -8.77
CA PRO A 560 1.01 -7.64 -8.12
C PRO A 560 0.70 -8.53 -6.92
N GLU A 561 1.61 -9.47 -6.64
CA GLU A 561 1.43 -10.45 -5.56
C GLU A 561 1.63 -9.80 -4.20
N THR A 562 0.71 -10.02 -3.27
CA THR A 562 0.89 -9.68 -1.86
C THR A 562 1.46 -10.91 -1.16
N VAL A 563 2.72 -10.82 -0.74
CA VAL A 563 3.39 -11.87 0.04
C VAL A 563 2.82 -11.88 1.46
N THR A 564 2.23 -13.00 1.86
CA THR A 564 1.66 -13.21 3.20
C THR A 564 2.57 -14.01 4.11
N SER A 565 3.41 -14.87 3.54
CA SER A 565 4.42 -15.65 4.26
C SER A 565 5.72 -15.73 3.46
N SER A 566 6.85 -15.70 4.15
CA SER A 566 8.18 -15.80 3.54
C SER A 566 9.15 -16.46 4.51
N GLU A 567 9.66 -17.62 4.13
CA GLU A 567 10.71 -18.36 4.82
C GLU A 567 11.86 -18.58 3.84
N PRO A 568 13.10 -18.15 4.15
CA PRO A 568 13.48 -17.24 5.23
C PRO A 568 12.76 -15.90 5.14
N GLN A 569 12.65 -15.18 6.27
CA GLN A 569 11.97 -13.90 6.31
C GLN A 569 12.57 -12.92 5.29
N ARG A 570 11.70 -12.24 4.52
CA ARG A 570 12.05 -11.28 3.45
C ARG A 570 12.78 -11.87 2.25
N PHE A 571 12.81 -13.20 2.11
CA PHE A 571 13.37 -13.82 0.92
C PHE A 571 12.50 -13.56 -0.32
N CYS A 572 11.18 -13.60 -0.14
CA CYS A 572 10.21 -13.54 -1.22
C CYS A 572 9.89 -12.09 -1.59
N THR A 573 9.97 -11.78 -2.88
CA THR A 573 9.65 -10.45 -3.41
C THR A 573 8.29 -10.45 -4.10
N GLN A 574 7.57 -9.35 -3.99
CA GLN A 574 6.36 -9.11 -4.76
C GLN A 574 6.65 -9.21 -6.26
N THR A 575 5.84 -9.99 -6.98
CA THR A 575 5.90 -10.01 -8.43
C THR A 575 4.97 -8.94 -9.02
N PRO A 576 5.27 -8.43 -10.23
CA PRO A 576 4.42 -7.51 -10.97
C PRO A 576 3.04 -8.09 -11.33
N THR A 577 2.18 -7.22 -11.89
CA THR A 577 0.89 -7.58 -12.49
C THR A 577 1.06 -8.67 -13.54
N ARG A 578 0.16 -9.66 -13.51
CA ARG A 578 0.22 -10.85 -14.38
C ARG A 578 -0.95 -10.91 -15.34
N LEU A 579 -0.67 -11.41 -16.52
CA LEU A 579 -1.65 -11.82 -17.52
C LEU A 579 -1.71 -13.35 -17.54
N VAL A 580 -2.89 -13.91 -17.33
CA VAL A 580 -3.12 -15.35 -17.36
C VAL A 580 -4.02 -15.66 -18.56
N THR A 581 -3.47 -16.36 -19.53
CA THR A 581 -4.19 -16.83 -20.71
C THR A 581 -4.37 -18.33 -20.62
N GLN A 582 -5.55 -18.80 -21.03
CA GLN A 582 -5.76 -20.23 -21.14
C GLN A 582 -5.11 -20.72 -22.44
N SER A 583 -4.25 -21.74 -22.33
CA SER A 583 -3.76 -22.49 -23.50
C SER A 583 -4.57 -23.78 -23.66
N GLN A 584 -4.48 -24.44 -24.81
CA GLN A 584 -5.28 -25.63 -25.13
C GLN A 584 -5.19 -26.69 -24.02
N GLY A 585 -6.35 -27.13 -23.50
CA GLY A 585 -6.44 -28.22 -22.52
C GLY A 585 -6.15 -27.79 -21.06
N ASN A 586 -5.27 -28.54 -20.38
CA ASN A 586 -4.94 -28.44 -18.95
C ASN A 586 -3.71 -27.55 -18.68
N THR A 587 -3.55 -26.47 -19.44
CA THR A 587 -2.43 -25.54 -19.29
C THR A 587 -2.87 -24.08 -19.21
N LEU A 588 -2.23 -23.32 -18.31
CA LEU A 588 -2.29 -21.86 -18.30
C LEU A 588 -0.94 -21.29 -18.71
N HIS A 589 -0.98 -20.22 -19.49
CA HIS A 589 0.19 -19.42 -19.80
C HIS A 589 0.11 -18.12 -19.00
N VAL A 590 1.12 -17.89 -18.17
CA VAL A 590 1.17 -16.76 -17.24
C VAL A 590 2.34 -15.88 -17.62
N GLU A 591 2.08 -14.61 -17.88
CA GLU A 591 3.07 -13.63 -18.29
C GLU A 591 3.08 -12.42 -17.38
N TRP A 592 4.24 -11.82 -17.17
CA TRP A 592 4.38 -10.51 -16.54
C TRP A 592 5.65 -9.81 -17.01
N ALA A 593 5.63 -8.48 -17.00
CA ALA A 593 6.81 -7.65 -17.27
C ALA A 593 7.63 -7.50 -15.99
N ASP A 594 8.94 -7.70 -16.05
CA ASP A 594 9.85 -7.29 -14.98
C ASP A 594 10.25 -5.82 -15.10
N ASP A 595 10.99 -5.30 -14.11
CA ASP A 595 11.40 -3.89 -14.03
C ASP A 595 12.28 -3.44 -15.21
N GLY A 596 12.90 -4.39 -15.92
CA GLY A 596 13.66 -4.14 -17.15
C GLY A 596 12.81 -4.07 -18.41
N GLY A 597 11.50 -4.32 -18.30
CA GLY A 597 10.58 -4.46 -19.42
C GLY A 597 10.72 -5.81 -20.15
N PHE A 598 11.41 -6.80 -19.56
CA PHE A 598 11.44 -8.15 -20.10
C PHE A 598 10.21 -8.92 -19.62
N PHE A 599 9.56 -9.61 -20.54
CA PHE A 599 8.44 -10.47 -20.20
C PHE A 599 8.97 -11.81 -19.71
N ARG A 600 8.57 -12.18 -18.50
CA ARG A 600 8.68 -13.54 -17.99
C ARG A 600 7.41 -14.27 -18.32
N SER A 601 7.55 -15.50 -18.80
CA SER A 601 6.42 -16.36 -19.11
C SER A 601 6.61 -17.74 -18.49
N PHE A 602 5.52 -18.28 -17.97
CA PHE A 602 5.47 -19.59 -17.32
C PHE A 602 4.29 -20.39 -17.87
N THR A 603 4.55 -21.65 -18.20
CA THR A 603 3.49 -22.59 -18.49
C THR A 603 3.17 -23.38 -17.23
N PHE A 604 1.95 -23.19 -16.74
CA PHE A 604 1.39 -23.93 -15.63
C PHE A 604 0.57 -25.11 -16.15
N HIS A 605 0.66 -26.22 -15.45
CA HIS A 605 -0.12 -27.43 -15.71
C HIS A 605 -1.14 -27.64 -14.59
N ARG A 606 -2.35 -28.07 -14.93
CA ARG A 606 -3.39 -28.37 -13.94
C ARG A 606 -2.92 -29.48 -13.01
N VAL A 607 -3.08 -29.27 -11.70
CA VAL A 607 -2.90 -30.31 -10.68
C VAL A 607 -4.20 -31.11 -10.63
N GLY A 608 -4.08 -32.43 -10.85
CA GLY A 608 -5.21 -33.36 -10.94
C GLY A 608 -5.90 -33.64 -9.62
#